data_AF-A0ABD1MA43-F1
#
_entry.id   AF-A0ABD1MA43-F1
#
_cell.length_a   1.000
_cell.length_b   1.000
_cell.length_c   1.000
_cell.angle_alpha   90.00
_cell.angle_beta   90.00
_cell.angle_gamma   90.00
#
_symmetry.space_group_name_H-M   'P 1'
#
loop_
_entity.id
_entity.type
_entity.pdbx_description
1 polymer ?
#
loop_
_entity_poly.entity_id
_entity_poly.type
_entity_poly.pdbx_seq_one_letter_code
_entity_poly.pdbx_strand_id
1 'polypeptide(L)'
;MMAVTLTILVTFLSVLSSASCARVVVGGKTEIVDVRTNKEVQEIGKFAVEEFNRGLKLWKNNETEHELKFSEVVEAQQQVVSGMKYYLKISATKNGVHKMFTSVVVVKPWLHYKQLLHFAPATPSTMK
;
A
#
# COMPACT_ATOMS: atom_id res chain seq x y z
N MET A 1 -3.26 -45.63 40.93
CA MET A 1 -3.15 -44.22 41.41
C MET A 1 -2.07 -43.43 40.66
N MET A 2 -0.86 -43.98 40.46
CA MET A 2 0.25 -43.33 39.71
C MET A 2 -0.03 -43.01 38.22
N ALA A 3 -0.82 -43.83 37.52
CA ALA A 3 -1.09 -43.63 36.09
C ALA A 3 -2.06 -42.44 35.83
N VAL A 4 -2.96 -42.16 36.77
CA VAL A 4 -3.95 -41.07 36.66
C VAL A 4 -3.29 -39.71 36.90
N THR A 5 -2.26 -39.65 37.75
CA THR A 5 -1.50 -38.41 37.99
C THR A 5 -0.58 -38.06 36.83
N LEU A 6 -0.05 -39.05 36.11
CA LEU A 6 0.81 -38.83 34.95
C LEU A 6 0.01 -38.31 33.75
N THR A 7 -1.21 -38.80 33.54
CA THR A 7 -2.09 -38.30 32.46
C THR A 7 -2.55 -36.87 32.72
N ILE A 8 -2.82 -36.49 33.97
CA ILE A 8 -3.19 -35.11 34.35
C ILE A 8 -2.02 -34.13 34.15
N LEU A 9 -0.79 -34.56 34.41
CA LEU A 9 0.40 -33.71 34.22
C LEU A 9 0.70 -33.47 32.74
N VAL A 10 0.48 -34.47 31.88
CA VAL A 10 0.71 -34.38 30.43
C VAL A 10 -0.33 -33.48 29.75
N THR A 11 -1.58 -33.48 30.22
CA THR A 11 -2.62 -32.57 29.70
C THR A 11 -2.45 -31.14 30.17
N PHE A 12 -1.86 -30.89 31.34
CA PHE A 12 -1.57 -29.53 31.81
C PHE A 12 -0.43 -28.87 31.01
N LEU A 13 0.54 -29.67 30.55
CA LEU A 13 1.68 -29.19 29.77
C LEU A 13 1.33 -28.82 28.31
N SER A 14 0.26 -29.39 27.75
CA SER A 14 -0.19 -29.09 26.38
C SER A 14 -0.97 -27.78 26.24
N VAL A 15 -1.45 -27.20 27.35
CA VAL A 15 -2.28 -25.97 27.35
C VAL A 15 -1.43 -24.68 27.38
N LEU A 16 -0.14 -24.77 27.68
CA LEU A 16 0.74 -23.59 27.80
C LEU A 16 1.35 -23.10 26.47
N SER A 17 1.18 -23.84 25.37
CA SER A 17 1.69 -23.48 24.04
C SER A 17 0.70 -22.63 23.24
N SER A 18 0.23 -21.52 23.81
CA SER A 18 -0.38 -20.44 23.01
C SER A 18 0.73 -19.54 22.47
N ALA A 19 1.58 -20.08 21.59
CA ALA A 19 2.42 -19.25 20.74
C ALA A 19 1.49 -18.45 19.83
N SER A 20 1.35 -17.15 20.08
CA SER A 20 0.64 -16.24 19.18
C SER A 20 1.44 -16.13 17.87
N CYS A 21 1.26 -17.12 16.99
CA CYS A 21 1.70 -17.03 15.61
C CYS A 21 0.92 -15.88 14.98
N ALA A 22 1.58 -14.75 14.73
CA ALA A 22 1.04 -13.69 13.90
C ALA A 22 0.64 -14.31 12.55
N ARG A 23 -0.66 -14.45 12.31
CA ARG A 23 -1.19 -15.00 11.07
C ARG A 23 -0.93 -13.98 9.95
N VAL A 24 0.02 -14.27 9.07
CA VAL A 24 0.15 -13.52 7.81
C VAL A 24 -1.02 -13.92 6.92
N VAL A 25 -2.04 -13.06 6.84
CA VAL A 25 -3.18 -13.27 5.96
C VAL A 25 -2.75 -12.96 4.53
N VAL A 26 -2.44 -14.01 3.77
CA VAL A 26 -2.06 -13.87 2.36
C VAL A 26 -3.30 -13.45 1.55
N GLY A 27 -3.16 -12.43 0.70
CA GLY A 27 -4.22 -11.93 -0.20
C GLY A 27 -5.06 -10.76 0.36
N GLY A 28 -4.98 -10.47 1.66
CA GLY A 28 -5.55 -9.26 2.25
C GLY A 28 -4.72 -8.01 1.95
N LYS A 29 -5.32 -6.82 2.11
CA LYS A 29 -4.56 -5.57 2.11
C LYS A 29 -3.88 -5.40 3.46
N THR A 30 -2.58 -5.15 3.45
CA THR A 30 -1.78 -4.87 4.64
C THR A 30 -1.35 -3.42 4.60
N GLU A 31 -1.57 -2.68 5.69
CA GLU A 31 -1.09 -1.31 5.84
C GLU A 31 0.44 -1.26 5.89
N ILE A 32 1.02 -0.23 5.27
CA ILE A 32 2.44 0.09 5.40
C ILE A 32 2.52 1.24 6.41
N VAL A 33 3.14 1.01 7.56
CA VAL A 33 3.13 1.98 8.68
C VAL A 33 4.12 3.12 8.44
N ASP A 34 5.27 2.84 7.84
CA ASP A 34 6.42 3.74 7.69
C ASP A 34 6.42 4.50 6.35
N VAL A 35 5.23 4.83 5.83
CA VAL A 35 5.03 5.38 4.47
C VAL A 35 5.96 6.54 4.14
N ARG A 36 6.09 7.51 5.05
CA ARG A 36 6.87 8.73 4.82
C ARG A 36 8.37 8.50 4.72
N THR A 37 8.88 7.51 5.44
CA THR A 37 10.31 7.15 5.47
C THR A 37 10.66 6.05 4.46
N ASN A 38 9.66 5.31 3.99
CA ASN A 38 9.83 4.22 3.04
C ASN A 38 10.08 4.76 1.62
N LYS A 39 11.35 4.78 1.21
CA LYS A 39 11.78 5.29 -0.10
C LYS A 39 11.10 4.58 -1.28
N GLU A 40 10.93 3.26 -1.19
CA GLU A 40 10.30 2.49 -2.27
C GLU A 40 8.85 2.93 -2.47
N VAL A 41 8.09 3.09 -1.39
CA VAL A 41 6.69 3.55 -1.47
C VAL A 41 6.61 4.98 -2.02
N GLN A 42 7.51 5.87 -1.59
CA GLN A 42 7.58 7.23 -2.14
C GLN A 42 7.89 7.23 -3.64
N GLU A 43 8.81 6.38 -4.10
CA GLU A 43 9.14 6.22 -5.52
C GLU A 43 7.96 5.66 -6.34
N ILE A 44 7.20 4.73 -5.78
CA ILE A 44 5.98 4.21 -6.43
C ILE A 44 4.92 5.32 -6.54
N GLY A 45 4.78 6.15 -5.51
CA GLY A 45 3.91 7.34 -5.54
C GLY A 45 4.35 8.37 -6.59
N LYS A 46 5.65 8.63 -6.68
CA LYS A 46 6.22 9.52 -7.70
C LYS A 46 5.94 9.00 -9.11
N PHE A 47 6.19 7.70 -9.34
CA PHE A 47 5.87 7.02 -10.60
C PHE A 47 4.39 7.19 -10.98
N ALA A 48 3.46 7.05 -10.03
CA ALA A 48 2.04 7.20 -10.30
C ALA A 48 1.67 8.60 -10.81
N VAL A 49 2.26 9.65 -10.22
CA VAL A 49 2.04 11.04 -10.64
C VAL A 49 2.66 11.30 -12.02
N GLU A 50 3.88 10.82 -12.27
CA GLU A 50 4.57 10.96 -13.55
C GLU A 50 3.80 10.29 -14.69
N GLU A 51 3.33 9.06 -14.47
CA GLU A 51 2.51 8.32 -15.44
C GLU A 51 1.19 9.01 -15.76
N PHE A 52 0.51 9.53 -14.74
CA PHE A 52 -0.71 10.30 -14.93
C PHE A 52 -0.45 11.57 -15.76
N ASN A 53 0.60 12.33 -15.43
CA ASN A 53 1.00 13.52 -16.18
C ASN A 53 1.38 13.19 -17.62
N ARG A 54 2.04 12.05 -17.87
CA ARG A 54 2.36 11.57 -19.23
C ARG A 54 1.07 11.35 -20.04
N GLY A 55 0.08 10.68 -19.45
CA GLY A 55 -1.24 10.50 -20.08
C GLY A 55 -1.94 11.82 -20.39
N LEU A 56 -1.88 12.79 -19.48
CA LEU A 56 -2.43 14.13 -19.70
C LEU A 56 -1.78 14.86 -20.88
N LYS A 57 -0.45 14.81 -21.00
CA LYS A 57 0.29 15.48 -22.09
C LYS A 57 -0.11 14.95 -23.46
N LEU A 58 -0.32 13.63 -23.56
CA LEU A 58 -0.79 12.98 -24.79
C LEU A 58 -2.21 13.41 -25.18
N TRP A 59 -3.08 13.65 -24.20
CA TRP A 59 -4.48 14.06 -24.43
C TRP A 59 -4.64 15.57 -24.66
N LYS A 60 -3.77 16.43 -24.11
CA LYS A 60 -3.89 17.90 -24.16
C LYS A 60 -2.83 18.62 -25.00
N ASN A 61 -2.35 18.01 -26.09
CA ASN A 61 -1.38 18.66 -26.99
C ASN A 61 -0.15 19.27 -26.30
N ASN A 62 0.42 18.61 -25.28
CA ASN A 62 1.56 19.07 -24.47
C ASN A 62 1.33 20.30 -23.57
N GLU A 63 0.08 20.66 -23.23
CA GLU A 63 -0.18 21.69 -22.22
C GLU A 63 0.31 21.29 -20.81
N THR A 64 1.05 22.17 -20.15
CA THR A 64 1.66 21.93 -18.83
C THR A 64 0.86 22.50 -17.65
N GLU A 65 -0.20 23.29 -17.91
CA GLU A 65 -1.03 23.95 -16.87
C GLU A 65 -1.76 22.99 -15.92
N HIS A 66 -1.72 21.69 -16.21
CA HIS A 66 -2.40 20.66 -15.44
C HIS A 66 -1.45 19.64 -14.83
N GLU A 67 -0.14 19.85 -14.94
CA GLU A 67 0.86 18.96 -14.39
C GLU A 67 0.81 18.94 -12.86
N LEU A 68 0.72 17.75 -12.29
CA LEU A 68 0.78 17.53 -10.86
C LEU A 68 2.25 17.42 -10.42
N LYS A 69 2.63 18.15 -9.37
CA LYS A 69 3.93 17.99 -8.72
C LYS A 69 3.79 17.06 -7.53
N PHE A 70 4.44 15.90 -7.58
CA PHE A 70 4.47 14.95 -6.45
C PHE A 70 5.03 15.64 -5.20
N SER A 71 4.39 15.42 -4.05
CA SER A 71 4.87 15.92 -2.75
C SER A 71 5.28 14.75 -1.85
N GLU A 72 4.34 13.88 -1.50
CA GLU A 72 4.60 12.68 -0.70
C GLU A 72 3.46 11.67 -0.84
N VAL A 73 3.73 10.41 -0.50
CA VAL A 73 2.69 9.43 -0.15
C VAL A 73 2.37 9.59 1.34
N VAL A 74 1.08 9.78 1.66
CA VAL A 74 0.61 9.99 3.04
C VAL A 74 0.05 8.72 3.69
N GLU A 75 -0.54 7.82 2.89
CA GLU A 75 -1.06 6.53 3.34
C GLU A 75 -0.77 5.48 2.26
N ALA A 76 -0.43 4.26 2.68
CA ALA A 76 -0.19 3.17 1.74
C ALA A 76 -0.65 1.81 2.29
N GLN A 77 -1.20 1.00 1.39
CA GLN A 77 -1.48 -0.41 1.65
C GLN A 77 -0.89 -1.24 0.52
N GLN A 78 -0.43 -2.45 0.85
CA GLN A 78 0.05 -3.43 -0.12
C GLN A 78 -0.83 -4.68 -0.14
N GLN A 79 -0.89 -5.33 -1.29
CA GLN A 79 -1.59 -6.60 -1.47
C GLN A 79 -0.80 -7.48 -2.45
N VAL A 80 -0.56 -8.74 -2.05
CA VAL A 80 0.06 -9.75 -2.91
C VAL A 80 -0.94 -10.19 -3.99
N VAL A 81 -0.52 -10.16 -5.25
CA VAL A 81 -1.26 -10.61 -6.44
C VAL A 81 -0.30 -11.36 -7.37
N SER A 82 -0.51 -11.37 -8.70
CA SER A 82 0.54 -11.68 -9.68
C SER A 82 1.56 -10.53 -9.78
N GLY A 83 2.20 -10.20 -8.65
CA GLY A 83 2.92 -8.96 -8.39
C GLY A 83 2.59 -8.40 -7.01
N MET A 84 2.94 -7.14 -6.78
CA MET A 84 2.56 -6.38 -5.60
C MET A 84 1.67 -5.22 -6.03
N LYS A 85 0.46 -5.15 -5.48
CA LYS A 85 -0.44 -4.03 -5.69
C LYS A 85 -0.32 -3.05 -4.53
N TYR A 86 -0.02 -1.80 -4.84
CA TYR A 86 0.07 -0.70 -3.90
C TYR A 86 -1.14 0.21 -4.05
N TYR A 87 -1.85 0.42 -2.96
CA TYR A 87 -2.93 1.39 -2.83
C TYR A 87 -2.38 2.60 -2.10
N LEU A 88 -2.27 3.73 -2.80
CA LEU A 88 -1.58 4.91 -2.31
C LEU A 88 -2.55 6.07 -2.17
N LYS A 89 -2.42 6.83 -1.09
CA LYS A 89 -2.94 8.18 -0.98
C LYS A 89 -1.77 9.15 -1.12
N ILE A 90 -1.83 10.00 -2.13
CA ILE A 90 -0.73 10.84 -2.58
C ILE A 90 -1.11 12.30 -2.39
N SER A 91 -0.23 13.05 -1.74
CA SER A 91 -0.24 14.51 -1.76
C SER A 91 0.51 15.00 -3.00
N ALA A 92 -0.13 15.83 -3.80
CA ALA A 92 0.48 16.48 -4.95
C ALA A 92 0.00 17.93 -5.08
N THR A 93 0.84 18.78 -5.67
CA THR A 93 0.55 20.19 -5.86
C THR A 93 0.10 20.45 -7.30
N LYS A 94 -1.03 21.14 -7.48
CA LYS A 94 -1.51 21.66 -8.77
C LYS A 94 -1.62 23.17 -8.69
N ASN A 95 -0.84 23.90 -9.50
CA ASN A 95 -0.83 25.37 -9.54
C ASN A 95 -0.64 26.00 -8.14
N GLY A 96 0.29 25.46 -7.35
CA GLY A 96 0.57 25.92 -5.99
C GLY A 96 -0.42 25.43 -4.91
N VAL A 97 -1.50 24.74 -5.29
CA VAL A 97 -2.50 24.23 -4.35
C VAL A 97 -2.29 22.72 -4.11
N HIS A 98 -2.15 22.33 -2.85
CA HIS A 98 -2.09 20.92 -2.44
C HIS A 98 -3.43 20.22 -2.66
N LYS A 99 -3.38 19.04 -3.26
CA LYS A 99 -4.51 18.16 -3.52
C LYS A 99 -4.14 16.73 -3.17
N MET A 100 -5.14 15.98 -2.70
CA MET A 100 -4.98 14.57 -2.38
C MET A 100 -5.51 13.72 -3.53
N PHE A 101 -4.83 12.61 -3.79
CA PHE A 101 -5.18 11.66 -4.85
C PHE A 101 -5.12 10.25 -4.31
N THR A 102 -5.99 9.38 -4.80
CA THR A 102 -5.90 7.94 -4.60
C THR A 102 -5.33 7.30 -5.86
N SER A 103 -4.39 6.36 -5.68
CA SER A 103 -3.76 5.65 -6.78
C SER A 103 -3.64 4.16 -6.49
N VAL A 104 -3.65 3.37 -7.56
CA VAL A 104 -3.35 1.94 -7.52
C VAL A 104 -2.23 1.64 -8.52
N VAL A 105 -1.12 1.10 -8.04
CA VAL A 105 0.03 0.71 -8.86
C VAL A 105 0.32 -0.77 -8.68
N VAL A 106 0.59 -1.49 -9.77
CA VAL A 106 1.08 -2.87 -9.72
C VAL A 106 2.57 -2.87 -10.07
N VAL A 107 3.35 -3.56 -9.25
CA VAL A 107 4.80 -3.73 -9.41
C VAL A 107 5.10 -5.23 -9.55
N LYS A 108 5.95 -5.58 -10.52
CA LYS A 108 6.52 -6.94 -10.66
C LYS A 108 8.04 -6.80 -10.67
N PRO A 109 8.72 -6.92 -9.51
CA PRO A 109 10.15 -6.65 -9.41
C PRO A 109 11.00 -7.53 -10.35
N TRP A 110 10.62 -8.80 -10.50
CA TRP A 110 11.33 -9.77 -11.36
C TRP A 110 11.25 -9.46 -12.87
N LEU A 111 10.39 -8.52 -13.28
CA LEU A 111 10.29 -8.05 -14.68
C LEU A 111 10.69 -6.57 -14.83
N HIS A 112 11.15 -5.92 -13.75
CA HIS A 112 11.34 -4.46 -13.71
C HIS A 112 10.10 -3.67 -14.20
N TYR A 113 8.91 -4.20 -13.90
CA TYR A 113 7.65 -3.70 -14.43
C TYR A 113 6.86 -2.93 -13.36
N LYS A 114 6.36 -1.74 -13.73
CA LYS A 114 5.42 -0.95 -12.95
C LYS A 114 4.27 -0.48 -13.85
N GLN A 115 3.04 -0.52 -13.35
CA GLN A 115 1.88 -0.05 -14.08
C GLN A 115 0.91 0.69 -13.18
N LEU A 116 0.54 1.91 -13.60
CA LEU A 116 -0.54 2.67 -13.00
C LEU A 116 -1.89 2.10 -13.47
N LEU A 117 -2.71 1.61 -12.53
CA LEU A 117 -4.05 1.09 -12.82
C LEU A 117 -5.15 2.11 -12.55
N HIS A 118 -4.93 2.98 -11.57
CA HIS A 118 -5.91 3.97 -11.15
C HIS A 118 -5.21 5.22 -10.61
N PHE A 119 -5.78 6.38 -10.93
CA PHE A 119 -5.39 7.67 -10.37
C PHE A 119 -6.59 8.61 -10.40
N ALA A 120 -7.05 9.08 -9.24
CA ALA A 120 -8.20 9.97 -9.12
C ALA A 120 -8.05 10.91 -7.92
N PRO A 121 -8.73 12.07 -7.90
CA PRO A 121 -8.83 12.89 -6.70
C PRO A 121 -9.34 12.06 -5.52
N ALA A 122 -8.70 12.20 -4.36
CA ALA A 122 -9.19 11.56 -3.16
C ALA A 122 -10.53 12.21 -2.78
N THR A 123 -11.53 11.40 -2.49
CA THR A 123 -12.74 11.92 -1.85
C THR A 123 -12.37 12.46 -0.47
N PRO A 124 -12.90 13.63 -0.05
CA PRO A 124 -12.78 14.03 1.34
C PRO A 124 -13.48 12.95 2.17
N SER A 125 -12.71 12.21 2.96
CA SER A 125 -13.23 11.22 3.87
C SER A 125 -14.15 11.92 4.87
N THR A 126 -15.46 11.73 4.73
CA THR A 126 -16.41 12.03 5.79
C THR A 126 -15.95 11.23 7.00
N MET A 127 -15.38 11.91 8.00
CA MET A 127 -15.05 11.31 9.28
C MET A 127 -16.33 10.65 9.82
N LYS A 128 -16.25 9.37 10.12
CA LYS A 128 -17.33 8.61 10.74
C LYS A 128 -16.99 8.39 12.21
#